data_AF-A0A0Q7VZS8-F1
#
_entry.id   AF-A0A0Q7VZS8-F1
#
_cell.length_a   1.000
_cell.length_b   1.000
_cell.length_c   1.000
_cell.angle_alpha   90.00
_cell.angle_beta   90.00
_cell.angle_gamma   90.00
#
_symmetry.space_group_name_H-M   'P 1'
#
loop_
_entity.id
_entity.type
_entity.pdbx_description
1 polymer ?
#
loop_
_entity_poly.entity_id
_entity_poly.type
_entity_poly.pdbx_seq_one_letter_code
_entity_poly.pdbx_strand_id
1 'polypeptide(L)'
;MIERFDEYIEVPYSPDFWYDVGLPHASCLADQFQCIDWQQLSALISQRPDEWKIRCAEAIDPYQNEQAAKLLISLLTVNNGDIIVAAASSLRTFDGLPSLLAPGDLARVRNLIATASAPVRMVLQDFLRRAEPVLPTASPK
;
A
#
# COMPACT_ATOMS: atom_id res chain seq x y z
N MET A 1 8.41 -14.29 11.85
CA MET A 1 7.83 -13.02 12.34
C MET A 1 6.41 -12.81 11.83
N ILE A 2 6.11 -13.26 10.61
CA ILE A 2 4.79 -13.11 10.00
C ILE A 2 3.62 -13.60 10.86
N GLU A 3 3.73 -14.77 11.52
CA GLU A 3 2.64 -15.32 12.35
C GLU A 3 2.25 -14.36 13.48
N ARG A 4 3.23 -13.77 14.17
CA ARG A 4 2.99 -12.78 15.24
C ARG A 4 2.35 -11.50 14.72
N PHE A 5 2.75 -11.04 13.54
CA PHE A 5 2.17 -9.85 12.91
C PHE A 5 0.72 -10.12 12.47
N ASP A 6 0.50 -11.27 11.86
CA ASP A 6 -0.81 -11.71 11.37
C ASP A 6 -1.83 -11.85 12.51
N GLU A 7 -1.44 -12.53 13.59
CA GLU A 7 -2.23 -12.65 14.83
C GLU A 7 -2.51 -11.27 15.46
N TYR A 8 -1.52 -10.38 15.49
CA TYR A 8 -1.66 -9.07 16.11
C TYR A 8 -2.62 -8.16 15.34
N ILE A 9 -2.54 -8.12 14.01
CA ILE A 9 -3.40 -7.28 13.18
C ILE A 9 -4.85 -7.77 13.14
N GLU A 10 -5.06 -9.08 13.28
CA GLU A 10 -6.39 -9.70 13.29
C GLU A 10 -7.23 -9.31 14.52
N VAL A 11 -6.59 -8.87 15.61
CA VAL A 11 -7.32 -8.44 16.82
C VAL A 11 -8.23 -7.26 16.50
N PRO A 12 -9.53 -7.29 16.84
CA PRO A 12 -10.49 -6.24 16.53
C PRO A 12 -10.33 -5.03 17.48
N TYR A 13 -9.23 -4.29 17.34
CA TYR A 13 -8.98 -3.07 18.10
C TYR A 13 -9.97 -1.97 17.72
N SER A 14 -10.33 -1.12 18.69
CA SER A 14 -10.99 0.15 18.36
C SER A 14 -10.08 1.01 17.50
N PRO A 15 -10.63 1.91 16.66
CA PRO A 15 -9.81 2.83 15.87
C PRO A 15 -8.82 3.63 16.72
N ASP A 16 -9.26 4.18 17.86
CA ASP A 16 -8.40 4.96 18.77
C ASP A 16 -7.20 4.12 19.26
N PHE A 17 -7.46 2.89 19.72
CA PHE A 17 -6.37 2.01 20.15
C PHE A 17 -5.46 1.63 19.00
N TRP A 18 -6.03 1.35 17.82
CA TRP A 18 -5.25 1.01 16.64
C TRP A 18 -4.26 2.12 16.30
N TYR A 19 -4.69 3.38 16.20
CA TYR A 19 -3.77 4.45 15.80
C TYR A 19 -2.78 4.85 16.91
N ASP A 20 -3.19 4.79 18.19
CA ASP A 20 -2.32 5.20 19.31
C ASP A 20 -1.30 4.13 19.71
N VAL A 21 -1.66 2.84 19.62
CA VAL A 21 -0.88 1.72 20.16
C VAL A 21 -0.69 0.61 19.13
N GLY A 22 -1.76 0.26 18.42
CA GLY A 22 -1.80 -0.81 17.42
C GLY A 22 -0.74 -0.66 16.34
N LEU A 23 -0.86 0.41 15.58
CA LEU A 23 -0.09 0.73 14.39
C LEU A 23 1.41 0.83 14.68
N PRO A 24 1.89 1.60 15.69
CA PRO A 24 3.32 1.64 16.01
C PRO A 24 3.92 0.25 16.32
N HIS A 25 3.17 -0.61 17.01
CA HIS A 25 3.63 -1.97 17.31
C HIS A 25 3.62 -2.86 16.06
N ALA A 26 2.56 -2.78 15.24
CA ALA A 26 2.48 -3.53 13.99
C ALA A 26 3.63 -3.15 13.03
N SER A 27 3.95 -1.86 12.89
CA SER A 27 5.10 -1.39 12.11
C SER A 27 6.42 -1.94 12.67
N CYS A 28 6.60 -1.93 13.98
CA CYS A 28 7.79 -2.52 14.63
C CYS A 28 7.94 -4.03 14.34
N LEU A 29 6.84 -4.78 14.24
CA LEU A 29 6.85 -6.19 13.85
C LEU A 29 7.22 -6.35 12.37
N ALA A 30 6.67 -5.51 11.49
CA ALA A 30 6.98 -5.51 10.06
C ALA A 30 8.44 -5.16 9.76
N ASP A 31 9.02 -4.20 10.49
CA ASP A 31 10.44 -3.81 10.36
C ASP A 31 11.41 -4.98 10.59
N GLN A 32 10.97 -6.02 11.29
CA GLN A 32 11.76 -7.22 11.59
C GLN A 32 11.60 -8.34 10.54
N PHE A 33 10.76 -8.14 9.52
CA PHE A 33 10.48 -9.14 8.50
C PHE A 33 11.73 -9.48 7.68
N GLN A 34 11.96 -10.78 7.54
CA GLN A 34 12.93 -11.33 6.61
C GLN A 34 12.25 -11.64 5.27
N CYS A 35 13.05 -11.97 4.25
CA CYS A 35 12.54 -12.30 2.91
C CYS A 35 11.41 -13.36 2.94
N ILE A 36 11.54 -14.38 3.80
CA ILE A 36 10.52 -15.42 3.95
C ILE A 36 9.19 -14.88 4.53
N ASP A 37 9.25 -13.94 5.46
CA ASP A 37 8.05 -13.31 6.05
C ASP A 37 7.27 -12.52 4.98
N TRP A 38 7.97 -11.79 4.10
CA TRP A 38 7.35 -11.06 2.99
C TRP A 38 6.68 -11.98 1.96
N GLN A 39 7.30 -13.13 1.67
CA GLN A 39 6.72 -14.15 0.78
C GLN A 39 5.44 -14.73 1.39
N GLN A 40 5.47 -15.04 2.69
CA GLN A 40 4.31 -15.54 3.42
C GLN A 40 3.20 -14.48 3.51
N LEU A 41 3.54 -13.23 3.79
CA LEU A 41 2.61 -12.09 3.81
C LEU A 41 1.86 -11.96 2.48
N SER A 42 2.59 -12.03 1.36
CA SER A 42 2.03 -11.93 0.02
C SER A 42 1.05 -13.07 -0.31
N ALA A 43 1.23 -14.25 0.27
CA ALA A 43 0.29 -15.36 0.12
C ALA A 43 -0.96 -15.17 1.00
N LEU A 44 -0.77 -14.75 2.24
CA LEU A 44 -1.83 -14.58 3.25
C LEU A 44 -2.81 -13.46 2.90
N ILE A 45 -2.31 -12.35 2.36
CA ILE A 45 -3.09 -11.12 2.17
C ILE A 45 -4.37 -11.33 1.34
N SER A 46 -4.36 -12.27 0.41
CA SER A 46 -5.52 -12.61 -0.43
C SER A 46 -6.67 -13.26 0.34
N GLN A 47 -6.37 -13.92 1.46
CA GLN A 47 -7.31 -14.70 2.27
C GLN A 47 -7.85 -13.92 3.46
N ARG A 48 -7.21 -12.79 3.80
CA ARG A 48 -7.55 -11.98 4.97
C ARG A 48 -8.75 -11.05 4.71
N PRO A 49 -9.50 -10.68 5.77
CA PRO A 49 -10.61 -9.73 5.64
C PRO A 49 -10.09 -8.33 5.30
N ASP A 50 -10.99 -7.47 4.81
CA ASP A 50 -10.60 -6.15 4.31
C ASP A 50 -10.05 -5.23 5.42
N GLU A 51 -10.59 -5.30 6.64
CA GLU A 51 -10.06 -4.56 7.79
C GLU A 51 -8.60 -4.93 8.10
N TRP A 52 -8.27 -6.22 8.01
CA TRP A 52 -6.89 -6.69 8.18
C TRP A 52 -5.98 -6.12 7.08
N LYS A 53 -6.45 -6.08 5.82
CA LYS A 53 -5.67 -5.52 4.70
C LYS A 53 -5.44 -4.01 4.83
N ILE A 54 -6.42 -3.27 5.34
CA ILE A 54 -6.30 -1.84 5.65
C ILE A 54 -5.18 -1.63 6.67
N ARG A 55 -5.26 -2.33 7.81
CA ARG A 55 -4.26 -2.25 8.88
C ARG A 55 -2.87 -2.71 8.42
N CYS A 56 -2.81 -3.76 7.61
CA CYS A 56 -1.57 -4.20 6.99
C CYS A 56 -0.98 -3.07 6.13
N ALA A 57 -1.76 -2.43 5.27
CA ALA A 57 -1.28 -1.34 4.42
C ALA A 57 -0.75 -0.15 5.25
N GLU A 58 -1.44 0.19 6.34
CA GLU A 58 -1.02 1.26 7.25
C GLU A 58 0.30 0.95 7.98
N ALA A 59 0.51 -0.31 8.37
CA ALA A 59 1.68 -0.73 9.14
C ALA A 59 2.97 -0.87 8.33
N ILE A 60 2.88 -1.08 7.01
CA ILE A 60 4.06 -1.29 6.15
C ILE A 60 4.66 0.04 5.70
N ASP A 61 5.95 0.24 5.96
CA ASP A 61 6.74 1.31 5.37
C ASP A 61 7.35 0.86 4.01
N PRO A 62 7.02 1.52 2.88
CA PRO A 62 7.57 1.16 1.57
C PRO A 62 9.09 1.30 1.47
N TYR A 63 9.75 2.05 2.37
CA TYR A 63 11.20 2.21 2.38
C TYR A 63 11.96 1.04 3.02
N GLN A 64 11.27 0.10 3.66
CA GLN A 64 11.91 -1.07 4.28
C GLN A 64 12.65 -1.93 3.24
N ASN A 65 12.00 -2.21 2.11
CA ASN A 65 12.56 -2.97 0.99
C ASN A 65 11.59 -2.96 -0.22
N GLU A 66 12.07 -3.50 -1.34
CA GLU A 66 11.28 -3.62 -2.58
C GLU A 66 10.02 -4.50 -2.42
N GLN A 67 10.04 -5.54 -1.57
CA GLN A 67 8.85 -6.37 -1.33
C GLN A 67 7.74 -5.60 -0.62
N ALA A 68 8.08 -4.76 0.36
CA ALA A 68 7.14 -3.89 1.07
C ALA A 68 6.42 -2.93 0.10
N ALA A 69 7.19 -2.23 -0.74
CA ALA A 69 6.63 -1.34 -1.74
C ALA A 69 5.74 -2.09 -2.76
N LYS A 70 6.17 -3.26 -3.25
CA LYS A 70 5.38 -4.10 -4.17
C LYS A 70 4.08 -4.59 -3.54
N LEU A 71 4.09 -4.95 -2.26
CA LEU A 71 2.89 -5.35 -1.54
C LEU A 71 1.87 -4.20 -1.49
N LEU A 72 2.32 -2.99 -1.13
CA LEU A 72 1.45 -1.80 -1.12
C LEU A 72 0.90 -1.48 -2.52
N ILE A 73 1.71 -1.60 -3.58
CA ILE A 73 1.26 -1.44 -4.96
C ILE A 73 0.18 -2.47 -5.32
N SER A 74 0.31 -3.72 -4.87
CA SER A 74 -0.71 -4.74 -5.10
C SER A 74 -2.05 -4.36 -4.46
N LEU A 75 -2.01 -3.79 -3.25
CA LEU A 75 -3.18 -3.32 -2.51
C LEU A 75 -3.86 -2.10 -3.15
N LEU A 76 -3.13 -1.27 -3.90
CA LEU A 76 -3.72 -0.19 -4.69
C LEU A 76 -4.61 -0.67 -5.85
N THR A 77 -4.51 -1.94 -6.23
CA THR A 77 -5.22 -2.50 -7.38
C THR A 77 -6.41 -3.39 -7.00
N VAL A 78 -6.77 -3.47 -5.72
CA VAL A 78 -7.92 -4.24 -5.24
C VAL A 78 -9.22 -3.44 -5.40
N ASN A 79 -10.37 -4.12 -5.45
CA ASN A 79 -11.67 -3.47 -5.59
C ASN A 79 -12.29 -3.09 -4.22
N ASN A 80 -11.53 -2.39 -3.37
CA ASN A 80 -12.01 -1.85 -2.09
C ASN A 80 -11.38 -0.47 -1.86
N GLY A 81 -12.22 0.55 -1.67
CA GLY A 81 -11.79 1.94 -1.58
C GLY A 81 -10.92 2.25 -0.35
N ASP A 82 -11.23 1.65 0.80
CA ASP A 82 -10.52 1.93 2.04
C ASP A 82 -9.12 1.30 2.02
N ILE A 83 -8.99 0.10 1.45
CA ILE A 83 -7.68 -0.54 1.21
C ILE A 83 -6.83 0.32 0.26
N ILE A 84 -7.43 0.83 -0.83
CA ILE A 84 -6.75 1.71 -1.77
C ILE A 84 -6.25 2.98 -1.05
N VAL A 85 -7.10 3.61 -0.23
CA VAL A 85 -6.74 4.84 0.49
C VAL A 85 -5.60 4.59 1.48
N ALA A 86 -5.65 3.49 2.22
CA ALA A 86 -4.58 3.11 3.14
C ALA A 86 -3.26 2.87 2.41
N ALA A 87 -3.27 2.06 1.35
CA ALA A 87 -2.07 1.78 0.56
C ALA A 87 -1.51 3.03 -0.13
N ALA A 88 -2.36 3.90 -0.67
CA ALA A 88 -1.96 5.17 -1.27
C ALA A 88 -1.31 6.10 -0.24
N SER A 89 -1.84 6.11 0.99
CA SER A 89 -1.33 6.93 2.09
C SER A 89 0.08 6.47 2.50
N SER A 90 0.30 5.16 2.64
CA SER A 90 1.63 4.62 2.96
C SER A 90 2.64 4.87 1.84
N LEU A 91 2.20 4.81 0.58
CA LEU A 91 3.03 5.12 -0.57
C LEU A 91 3.20 6.63 -0.82
N ARG A 92 2.61 7.52 -0.02
CA ARG A 92 2.50 8.97 -0.33
C ARG A 92 3.84 9.69 -0.44
N THR A 93 4.84 9.25 0.31
CA THR A 93 6.18 9.85 0.32
C THR A 93 7.17 9.07 -0.52
N PHE A 94 6.86 7.81 -0.88
CA PHE A 94 7.74 6.91 -1.61
C PHE A 94 8.09 7.39 -3.03
N ASP A 95 9.36 7.62 -3.30
CA ASP A 95 9.88 8.14 -4.57
C ASP A 95 10.33 7.04 -5.55
N GLY A 96 10.44 5.79 -5.08
CA GLY A 96 10.79 4.63 -5.90
C GLY A 96 9.66 4.08 -6.80
N LEU A 97 8.50 4.76 -6.90
CA LEU A 97 7.37 4.28 -7.70
C LEU A 97 7.74 4.03 -9.18
N PRO A 98 8.43 4.95 -9.89
CA PRO A 98 8.67 4.80 -11.33
C PRO A 98 9.51 3.56 -11.68
N SER A 99 10.39 3.10 -10.78
CA SER A 99 11.24 1.93 -11.01
C SER A 99 10.55 0.60 -10.70
N LEU A 100 9.49 0.61 -9.90
CA LEU A 100 8.80 -0.61 -9.46
C LEU A 100 7.55 -0.94 -10.28
N LEU A 101 6.97 0.03 -10.98
CA LEU A 101 5.70 -0.13 -11.67
C LEU A 101 5.88 -0.64 -13.10
N ALA A 102 5.16 -1.70 -13.44
CA ALA A 102 5.02 -2.14 -14.82
C ALA A 102 3.93 -1.31 -15.54
N PRO A 103 3.97 -1.19 -16.89
CA PRO A 103 2.91 -0.55 -17.65
C PRO A 103 1.50 -1.12 -17.37
N GLY A 104 1.43 -2.41 -17.04
CA GLY A 104 0.19 -3.08 -16.65
C GLY A 104 -0.41 -2.57 -15.32
N ASP A 105 0.43 -2.17 -14.35
CA ASP A 105 -0.02 -1.64 -13.07
C ASP A 105 -0.68 -0.27 -13.25
N LEU A 106 -0.05 0.59 -14.07
CA LEU A 106 -0.58 1.90 -14.41
C LEU A 106 -1.90 1.80 -15.17
N ALA A 107 -2.04 0.84 -16.09
CA ALA A 107 -3.29 0.57 -16.78
C ALA A 107 -4.41 0.14 -15.80
N ARG A 108 -4.10 -0.72 -14.82
CA ARG A 108 -5.06 -1.13 -13.78
C ARG A 108 -5.53 0.05 -12.93
N VAL A 109 -4.60 0.91 -12.49
CA VAL A 109 -4.94 2.11 -11.72
C VAL A 109 -5.85 3.05 -12.53
N ARG A 110 -5.56 3.26 -13.81
CA ARG A 110 -6.42 4.08 -14.69
C ARG A 110 -7.83 3.51 -14.84
N ASN A 111 -7.96 2.20 -14.95
CA ASN A 111 -9.27 1.54 -15.00
C ASN A 111 -10.05 1.74 -13.70
N LEU A 112 -9.40 1.63 -12.53
CA LEU A 112 -10.04 1.87 -11.24
C LEU A 112 -10.52 3.31 -11.07
N ILE A 113 -9.74 4.29 -11.53
CA ILE A 113 -10.11 5.72 -11.51
C ILE A 113 -11.46 5.98 -12.20
N ALA A 114 -11.76 5.26 -13.29
CA ALA A 114 -12.99 5.44 -14.06
C ALA A 114 -14.26 5.07 -13.28
N THR A 115 -14.16 4.12 -12.35
CA THR A 115 -15.28 3.61 -11.56
C THR A 115 -15.22 4.00 -10.08
N ALA A 116 -14.11 4.59 -9.63
CA ALA A 116 -13.89 4.96 -8.24
C ALA A 116 -14.81 6.10 -7.76
N SER A 117 -15.13 6.06 -6.46
CA SER A 117 -15.72 7.19 -5.73
C SER A 117 -14.79 8.40 -5.76
N ALA A 118 -15.32 9.60 -5.49
CA ALA A 118 -14.52 10.83 -5.55
C ALA A 118 -13.25 10.80 -4.66
N PRO A 119 -13.30 10.33 -3.39
CA PRO A 119 -12.11 10.25 -2.54
C PRO A 119 -11.06 9.28 -3.08
N VAL A 120 -11.48 8.08 -3.50
CA VAL A 120 -10.59 7.04 -4.04
C VAL A 120 -9.96 7.51 -5.36
N ARG A 121 -10.75 8.16 -6.22
CA ARG A 121 -10.26 8.75 -7.47
C ARG A 121 -9.16 9.76 -7.23
N MET A 122 -9.32 10.63 -6.22
CA MET A 122 -8.34 11.66 -5.90
C MET A 122 -6.99 11.05 -5.49
N VAL A 123 -6.98 10.03 -4.62
CA VAL A 123 -5.73 9.38 -4.18
C VAL A 123 -5.06 8.61 -5.32
N LEU A 124 -5.84 7.93 -6.17
CA LEU A 124 -5.29 7.22 -7.34
C LEU A 124 -4.72 8.17 -8.40
N GLN A 125 -5.33 9.34 -8.60
CA GLN A 125 -4.80 10.37 -9.49
C GLN A 125 -3.49 10.97 -8.96
N ASP A 126 -3.40 11.19 -7.65
CA ASP A 126 -2.16 11.65 -7.01
C ASP A 126 -1.03 10.62 -7.17
N PHE A 127 -1.35 9.34 -6.94
CA PHE A 127 -0.44 8.24 -7.18
C PHE A 127 0.07 8.21 -8.63
N LEU A 128 -0.81 8.29 -9.64
CA LEU A 128 -0.40 8.30 -11.05
C LEU A 128 0.53 9.46 -11.38
N ARG A 129 0.24 10.67 -10.88
CA ARG A 129 1.08 11.86 -11.13
C ARG A 129 2.51 11.66 -10.64
N ARG A 130 2.69 10.93 -9.56
CA ARG A 130 3.99 10.63 -8.95
C ARG A 130 4.70 9.45 -9.63
N ALA A 131 3.94 8.46 -10.08
CA ALA A 131 4.45 7.32 -10.84
C ALA A 131 4.91 7.70 -12.25
N GLU A 132 4.26 8.68 -12.88
CA GLU A 132 4.59 9.20 -14.21
C GLU A 132 4.90 10.71 -14.12
N PRO A 133 6.05 11.10 -13.56
CA PRO A 133 6.40 12.52 -13.54
C PRO A 133 6.53 12.99 -14.99
N VAL A 134 5.69 13.96 -15.38
CA VAL A 134 5.80 14.63 -16.67
C VAL A 134 7.19 15.27 -16.71
N LEU A 135 8.09 14.72 -17.53
CA LEU A 135 9.37 15.35 -17.81
C LEU A 135 9.08 16.76 -18.34
N PRO A 136 9.73 17.82 -17.80
CA PRO A 136 9.55 19.15 -18.35
C PRO A 136 9.92 19.10 -19.83
N THR A 137 8.95 19.39 -20.69
CA THR A 137 9.18 19.52 -22.13
C THR A 137 10.27 20.57 -22.31
N ALA A 138 11.44 20.16 -22.82
CA ALA A 138 12.49 21.08 -23.18
C ALA A 138 11.87 22.16 -24.07
N SER A 139 11.82 23.40 -23.58
CA SER A 139 11.33 24.53 -24.35
C SER A 139 12.19 24.62 -25.62
N PRO A 140 11.59 24.67 -26.82
CA PRO A 140 12.37 24.92 -28.02
C PRO A 140 13.05 26.29 -27.87
N LYS A 141 14.38 26.30 -28.04
CA LYS A 141 15.18 27.52 -28.17
C LYS A 141 14.80 28.26 -29.45
#